data_AF-A0A0S2I2J3-F1
#
_entry.id   AF-A0A0S2I2J3-F1
#
_cell.length_a   1.000
_cell.length_b   1.000
_cell.length_c   1.000
_cell.angle_alpha   90.00
_cell.angle_beta   90.00
_cell.angle_gamma   90.00
#
_symmetry.space_group_name_H-M   'P 1'
#
loop_
_entity.id
_entity.type
_entity.pdbx_description
1 polymer ?
#
loop_
_entity_poly.entity_id
_entity_poly.type
_entity_poly.pdbx_seq_one_letter_code
_entity_poly.pdbx_strand_id
1 'polypeptide(L)'
;MKKLISILVTLFALGAYAQENQVAKLENLKERILAKYVIKHEGDNDYSYSGCCEDHYIIEKSEFRGDFLKFDFKWQGTSLSPSMYVPDEEAFPATYVKARYEGNPEMIKKYDVIEKYDEERIVILDEWVYVLEWNSKDDFVIDKVLRPGEVSGLKAVKASLKAKKVMKNADHYNTLKAYLDKAFAKQASLLPKWKEENADLIQQRLENKKKVMQEIKGVNDAYWQSEEGQAKLREMKESEGKPTSWTIKNGSSKEVFVGTGGSSKSLAPGQSTTFLCNTDIYYLSKNGANYEKKGLLGKGSEWCGKTFIIK
;
A
#
# COMPACT_ATOMS: atom_id res chain seq x y z
N MET A 1 57.62 6.33 -35.42
CA MET A 1 57.89 5.64 -34.14
C MET A 1 57.50 6.55 -32.99
N LYS A 2 56.52 6.08 -32.21
CA LYS A 2 56.00 6.50 -30.90
C LYS A 2 56.57 7.78 -30.26
N LYS A 3 55.76 8.84 -30.23
CA LYS A 3 55.83 9.85 -29.16
C LYS A 3 54.79 9.48 -28.10
N LEU A 4 55.25 9.06 -26.93
CA LEU A 4 54.43 8.91 -25.72
C LEU A 4 53.95 10.30 -25.30
N ILE A 5 52.64 10.51 -25.35
CA ILE A 5 51.98 11.59 -24.63
C ILE A 5 51.67 11.02 -23.24
N SER A 6 52.41 11.49 -22.25
CA SER A 6 52.18 11.23 -20.84
C SER A 6 50.90 11.96 -20.43
N ILE A 7 49.79 11.24 -20.33
CA ILE A 7 48.58 11.75 -19.68
C ILE A 7 48.85 11.64 -18.18
N LEU A 8 49.21 12.79 -17.58
CA LEU A 8 49.26 12.97 -16.15
C LEU A 8 47.81 12.99 -15.64
N VAL A 9 47.24 11.80 -15.41
CA VAL A 9 46.04 11.65 -14.60
C VAL A 9 46.45 11.92 -13.16
N THR A 10 46.35 13.16 -12.74
CA THR A 10 46.49 13.52 -11.32
C THR A 10 45.25 12.97 -10.61
N LEU A 11 45.36 11.73 -10.13
CA LEU A 11 44.48 11.18 -9.11
C LEU A 11 44.53 12.11 -7.89
N PHE A 12 43.53 12.97 -7.75
CA PHE A 12 43.11 13.40 -6.42
C PHE A 12 42.40 12.21 -5.78
N ALA A 13 43.19 11.37 -5.13
CA ALA A 13 42.72 10.47 -4.09
C ALA A 13 42.29 11.32 -2.88
N LEU A 14 41.06 11.84 -2.94
CA LEU A 14 40.27 12.14 -1.76
C LEU A 14 39.13 11.14 -1.78
N GLY A 15 39.11 10.24 -0.79
CA GLY A 15 38.08 9.23 -0.60
C GLY A 15 36.72 9.88 -0.33
N ALA A 16 36.05 10.31 -1.39
CA ALA A 16 34.62 10.45 -1.43
C ALA A 16 34.10 9.11 -1.97
N TYR A 17 33.61 8.25 -1.08
CA TYR A 17 32.59 7.30 -1.50
C TYR A 17 31.47 8.16 -2.10
N ALA A 18 31.36 8.20 -3.43
CA ALA A 18 30.24 8.85 -4.08
C ALA A 18 28.99 8.18 -3.50
N GLN A 19 28.27 8.90 -2.64
CA GLN A 19 27.08 8.34 -2.00
C GLN A 19 26.11 7.92 -3.11
N GLU A 20 25.98 6.61 -3.30
CA GLU A 20 25.02 6.01 -4.21
C GLU A 20 23.62 6.45 -3.79
N ASN A 21 22.90 7.06 -4.74
CA ASN A 21 21.48 7.36 -4.57
C ASN A 21 20.66 6.05 -4.63
N GLN A 22 19.35 6.15 -4.40
CA GLN A 22 18.48 4.99 -4.47
C GLN A 22 18.42 4.34 -5.87
N VAL A 23 18.70 5.08 -6.96
CA VAL A 23 18.74 4.52 -8.33
C VAL A 23 19.85 3.49 -8.47
N ALA A 24 21.09 3.84 -8.11
CA ALA A 24 22.21 2.92 -8.17
C ALA A 24 21.99 1.68 -7.28
N LYS A 25 21.35 1.86 -6.11
CA LYS A 25 21.01 0.76 -5.21
C LYS A 25 19.94 -0.16 -5.80
N LEU A 26 18.93 0.39 -6.46
CA LEU A 26 17.91 -0.38 -7.19
C LEU A 26 18.52 -1.17 -8.36
N GLU A 27 19.47 -0.58 -9.09
CA GLU A 27 20.17 -1.28 -10.18
C GLU A 27 20.92 -2.52 -9.66
N ASN A 28 21.63 -2.37 -8.54
CA ASN A 28 22.35 -3.46 -7.88
C ASN A 28 21.40 -4.53 -7.33
N LEU A 29 20.19 -4.14 -6.91
CA LEU A 29 19.20 -5.08 -6.41
C LEU A 29 18.77 -6.07 -7.48
N LYS A 30 18.76 -5.76 -8.79
CA LYS A 30 18.22 -6.60 -9.90
C LYS A 30 16.78 -7.11 -9.68
N GLU A 31 16.06 -7.42 -10.75
CA GLU A 31 14.72 -8.02 -10.62
C GLU A 31 14.83 -9.40 -9.97
N ARG A 32 14.09 -9.61 -8.87
CA ARG A 32 14.11 -10.86 -8.11
C ARG A 32 12.97 -10.96 -7.11
N ILE A 33 12.84 -12.17 -6.57
CA ILE A 33 11.99 -12.50 -5.43
C ILE A 33 12.67 -12.04 -4.13
N LEU A 34 11.89 -11.44 -3.24
CA LEU A 34 12.29 -11.00 -1.90
C LEU A 34 11.49 -11.72 -0.82
N ALA A 35 12.19 -12.21 0.20
CA ALA A 35 11.62 -12.80 1.39
C ALA A 35 11.30 -11.73 2.43
N LYS A 36 10.12 -11.82 3.07
CA LYS A 36 9.73 -10.93 4.16
C LYS A 36 10.20 -11.44 5.53
N TYR A 37 10.73 -10.54 6.35
CA TYR A 37 10.96 -10.79 7.77
C TYR A 37 9.79 -10.28 8.60
N VAL A 38 9.45 -11.04 9.65
CA VAL A 38 8.43 -10.63 10.64
C VAL A 38 9.07 -9.67 11.63
N ILE A 39 8.59 -8.44 11.60
CA ILE A 39 9.01 -7.35 12.47
C ILE A 39 7.77 -6.83 13.20
N LYS A 40 7.94 -6.42 14.44
CA LYS A 40 6.89 -5.76 15.22
C LYS A 40 7.49 -4.55 15.92
N HIS A 41 6.87 -3.40 15.72
CA HIS A 41 7.23 -2.16 16.40
C HIS A 41 6.68 -2.22 17.83
N GLU A 42 7.55 -2.04 18.83
CA GLU A 42 7.21 -2.13 20.25
C GLU A 42 7.12 -0.75 20.94
N GLY A 43 7.34 0.34 20.19
CA GLY A 43 7.44 1.72 20.69
C GLY A 43 8.89 2.23 20.73
N ASP A 44 9.09 3.54 20.80
CA ASP A 44 10.40 4.22 20.92
C ASP A 44 11.52 3.67 20.01
N ASN A 45 11.23 3.51 18.71
CA ASN A 45 12.18 2.98 17.71
C ASN A 45 12.69 1.55 18.03
N ASP A 46 12.03 0.82 18.93
CA ASP A 46 12.35 -0.57 19.27
C ASP A 46 11.54 -1.55 18.42
N TYR A 47 12.22 -2.61 17.98
CA TYR A 47 11.67 -3.61 17.08
C TYR A 47 11.95 -5.02 17.59
N SER A 48 10.89 -5.82 17.66
CA SER A 48 11.00 -7.25 17.90
C SER A 48 10.96 -8.03 16.58
N TYR A 49 11.66 -9.17 16.56
CA TYR A 49 11.85 -10.00 15.36
C TYR A 49 11.52 -11.45 15.68
N SER A 50 10.62 -12.06 14.90
CA SER A 50 10.06 -13.37 15.23
C SER A 50 10.19 -14.44 14.14
N GLY A 51 10.50 -14.08 12.89
CA GLY A 51 10.68 -15.07 11.83
C GLY A 51 10.89 -14.51 10.43
N CYS A 52 10.90 -15.40 9.44
CA CYS A 52 10.86 -15.08 8.02
C CYS A 52 9.62 -15.77 7.42
N CYS A 53 8.80 -15.01 6.69
CA CYS A 53 7.58 -15.51 6.06
C CYS A 53 7.89 -16.16 4.71
N GLU A 54 7.06 -17.11 4.29
CA GLU A 54 7.01 -17.58 2.89
C GLU A 54 6.36 -16.53 1.96
N ASP A 55 5.96 -15.37 2.47
CA ASP A 55 5.52 -14.25 1.66
C ASP A 55 6.67 -13.76 0.77
N HIS A 56 6.46 -13.86 -0.53
CA HIS A 56 7.40 -13.43 -1.55
C HIS A 56 6.93 -12.14 -2.21
N TYR A 57 7.87 -11.22 -2.39
CA TYR A 57 7.64 -9.99 -3.14
C TYR A 57 8.48 -9.98 -4.41
N ILE A 58 7.93 -9.47 -5.50
CA ILE A 58 8.63 -9.30 -6.77
C ILE A 58 8.85 -7.80 -6.98
N ILE A 59 10.08 -7.44 -7.29
CA ILE A 59 10.44 -6.10 -7.76
C ILE A 59 10.74 -6.19 -9.25
N GLU A 60 9.96 -5.46 -10.04
CA GLU A 60 10.19 -5.24 -11.47
C GLU A 60 10.56 -3.79 -11.69
N LYS A 61 11.62 -3.52 -12.46
CA LYS A 61 12.09 -2.15 -12.69
C LYS A 61 11.74 -1.69 -14.10
N SER A 62 11.45 -0.41 -14.24
CA SER A 62 11.25 0.20 -15.55
C SER A 62 11.76 1.63 -15.58
N GLU A 63 12.01 2.13 -16.78
CA GLU A 63 12.44 3.51 -16.98
C GLU A 63 11.39 4.49 -16.43
N PHE A 64 11.91 5.57 -15.85
CA PHE A 64 11.11 6.64 -15.31
C PHE A 64 11.76 7.98 -15.59
N ARG A 65 11.24 8.70 -16.58
CA ARG A 65 11.59 10.11 -16.88
C ARG A 65 13.11 10.40 -16.89
N GLY A 66 13.73 10.33 -18.07
CA GLY A 66 15.17 10.55 -18.18
C GLY A 66 15.93 9.38 -17.55
N ASP A 67 16.88 9.68 -16.66
CA ASP A 67 17.79 8.68 -16.09
C ASP A 67 17.28 8.03 -14.80
N PHE A 68 16.04 8.32 -14.37
CA PHE A 68 15.48 7.65 -13.20
C PHE A 68 14.82 6.32 -13.55
N LEU A 69 14.67 5.50 -12.52
CA LEU A 69 13.95 4.24 -12.58
C LEU A 69 12.76 4.34 -11.67
N LYS A 70 11.65 3.71 -12.07
CA LYS A 70 10.56 3.32 -11.19
C LYS A 70 10.61 1.81 -10.98
N PHE A 71 9.91 1.33 -9.97
CA PHE A 71 9.69 -0.11 -9.85
C PHE A 71 8.26 -0.42 -9.40
N ASP A 72 7.81 -1.56 -9.87
CA ASP A 72 6.54 -2.16 -9.51
C ASP A 72 6.80 -3.25 -8.46
N PHE A 73 6.14 -3.09 -7.33
CA PHE A 73 6.26 -3.95 -6.17
C PHE A 73 5.00 -4.83 -6.08
N LYS A 74 5.18 -6.15 -6.25
CA LYS A 74 4.08 -7.12 -6.30
C LYS A 74 4.18 -8.11 -5.15
N TRP A 75 3.07 -8.39 -4.49
CA TRP A 75 2.97 -9.50 -3.55
C TRP A 75 2.57 -10.78 -4.30
N GLN A 76 3.45 -11.78 -4.30
CA GLN A 76 3.23 -13.04 -4.98
C GLN A 76 2.05 -13.79 -4.35
N GLY A 77 1.11 -14.25 -5.18
CA GLY A 77 -0.07 -14.98 -4.73
C GLY A 77 -1.34 -14.14 -4.56
N THR A 78 -1.30 -12.85 -4.88
CA THR A 78 -2.50 -11.99 -4.92
C THR A 78 -2.82 -11.52 -6.33
N SER A 79 -4.10 -11.29 -6.60
CA SER A 79 -4.59 -10.63 -7.83
C SER A 79 -4.54 -9.10 -7.73
N LEU A 80 -3.91 -8.56 -6.67
CA LEU A 80 -3.79 -7.12 -6.48
C LEU A 80 -2.84 -6.54 -7.52
N SER A 81 -3.18 -5.36 -8.02
CA SER A 81 -2.29 -4.61 -8.90
C SER A 81 -0.97 -4.27 -8.18
N PRO A 82 0.16 -4.27 -8.90
CA PRO A 82 1.43 -3.79 -8.34
C PRO A 82 1.28 -2.41 -7.72
N SER A 83 2.01 -2.18 -6.63
CA SER A 83 2.24 -0.82 -6.15
C SER A 83 3.45 -0.25 -6.90
N MET A 84 3.25 0.87 -7.61
CA MET A 84 4.32 1.57 -8.29
C MET A 84 5.04 2.50 -7.30
N TYR A 85 6.37 2.52 -7.34
CA TYR A 85 7.18 3.47 -6.58
C TYR A 85 8.11 4.26 -7.52
N VAL A 86 8.19 5.56 -7.26
CA VAL A 86 9.02 6.52 -8.02
C VAL A 86 9.94 7.29 -7.08
N PRO A 87 11.04 7.89 -7.55
CA PRO A 87 11.88 8.73 -6.72
C PRO A 87 11.08 9.81 -5.97
N ASP A 88 11.42 10.04 -4.70
CA ASP A 88 10.88 11.16 -3.94
C ASP A 88 11.24 12.50 -4.59
N GLU A 89 12.48 12.64 -5.03
CA GLU A 89 13.02 13.83 -5.69
C GLU A 89 13.97 13.45 -6.84
N GLU A 90 13.87 14.16 -7.96
CA GLU A 90 14.70 13.92 -9.13
C GLU A 90 16.11 14.55 -8.95
N ALA A 91 16.25 15.62 -8.16
CA ALA A 91 17.58 16.16 -7.84
C ALA A 91 18.50 15.13 -7.16
N PHE A 92 17.94 14.33 -6.25
CA PHE A 92 18.63 13.23 -5.59
C PHE A 92 17.60 12.30 -4.92
N PRO A 93 17.40 11.08 -5.44
CA PRO A 93 16.47 10.12 -4.84
C PRO A 93 16.99 9.61 -3.49
N ALA A 94 16.44 10.14 -2.40
CA ALA A 94 16.76 9.68 -1.04
C ALA A 94 15.88 8.48 -0.66
N THR A 95 14.66 8.45 -1.19
CA THR A 95 13.67 7.40 -0.98
C THR A 95 12.87 7.16 -2.26
N TYR A 96 12.11 6.08 -2.29
CA TYR A 96 11.11 5.80 -3.32
C TYR A 96 9.72 5.92 -2.72
N VAL A 97 8.84 6.72 -3.31
CA VAL A 97 7.49 7.02 -2.79
C VAL A 97 6.46 6.26 -3.60
N LYS A 98 5.47 5.69 -2.93
CA LYS A 98 4.33 5.06 -3.60
C LYS A 98 3.64 6.07 -4.51
N ALA A 99 3.26 5.64 -5.70
CA ALA A 99 2.69 6.54 -6.69
C ALA A 99 1.68 5.84 -7.59
N ARG A 100 0.87 6.64 -8.28
CA ARG A 100 0.06 6.18 -9.42
C ARG A 100 0.08 7.23 -10.53
N TYR A 101 -0.16 6.78 -11.76
CA TYR A 101 -0.49 7.71 -12.83
C TYR A 101 -1.90 8.27 -12.65
N GLU A 102 -2.08 9.55 -12.96
CA GLU A 102 -3.40 10.19 -12.98
C GLU A 102 -4.03 10.13 -14.38
N GLY A 103 -5.34 9.91 -14.40
CA GLY A 103 -6.14 9.88 -15.62
C GLY A 103 -6.24 8.50 -16.28
N ASN A 104 -6.85 8.48 -17.47
CA ASN A 104 -7.00 7.27 -18.28
C ASN A 104 -5.74 7.03 -19.15
N PRO A 105 -5.61 5.87 -19.85
CA PRO A 105 -4.41 5.57 -20.65
C PRO A 105 -4.01 6.64 -21.68
N GLU A 106 -4.96 7.35 -22.27
CA GLU A 106 -4.68 8.43 -23.22
C GLU A 106 -4.11 9.67 -22.52
N MET A 107 -4.69 10.05 -21.38
CA MET A 107 -4.19 11.15 -20.55
C MET A 107 -2.79 10.85 -20.01
N ILE A 108 -2.55 9.61 -19.58
CA ILE A 108 -1.23 9.16 -19.12
C ILE A 108 -0.20 9.33 -20.22
N LYS A 109 -0.51 8.85 -21.44
CA LYS A 109 0.38 9.00 -22.60
C LYS A 109 0.64 10.46 -22.97
N LYS A 110 -0.35 11.34 -22.78
CA LYS A 110 -0.31 12.74 -23.18
C LYS A 110 0.38 13.65 -22.17
N TYR A 111 0.14 13.42 -20.88
CA TYR A 111 0.51 14.35 -19.81
C TYR A 111 1.51 13.79 -18.79
N ASP A 112 1.62 12.46 -18.69
CA ASP A 112 2.52 11.75 -17.78
C ASP A 112 2.41 12.26 -16.33
N VAL A 113 1.20 12.54 -15.84
CA VAL A 113 0.99 13.08 -14.48
C VAL A 113 1.00 11.94 -13.47
N ILE A 114 1.69 12.19 -12.35
CA ILE A 114 1.81 11.23 -11.24
C ILE A 114 1.34 11.86 -9.96
N GLU A 115 0.53 11.10 -9.22
CA GLU A 115 0.17 11.35 -7.84
C GLU A 115 1.09 10.51 -6.94
N LYS A 116 1.72 11.17 -5.96
CA LYS A 116 2.56 10.51 -4.96
C LYS A 116 1.78 10.39 -3.65
N TYR A 117 1.96 9.28 -2.95
CA TYR A 117 1.42 8.98 -1.63
C TYR A 117 2.60 8.94 -0.64
N ASP A 118 2.85 10.06 0.00
CA ASP A 118 4.05 10.27 0.82
C ASP A 118 4.11 9.38 2.06
N GLU A 119 2.99 8.78 2.46
CA GLU A 119 2.83 7.97 3.67
C GLU A 119 3.51 6.60 3.59
N GLU A 120 3.82 6.12 2.37
CA GLU A 120 4.49 4.84 2.18
C GLU A 120 5.72 5.02 1.30
N ARG A 121 6.89 4.69 1.87
CA ARG A 121 8.18 4.83 1.19
C ARG A 121 8.99 3.56 1.22
N ILE A 122 9.87 3.41 0.23
CA ILE A 122 10.83 2.32 0.14
C ILE A 122 12.24 2.88 0.18
N VAL A 123 13.10 2.18 0.91
CA VAL A 123 14.54 2.43 0.93
C VAL A 123 15.26 1.11 0.71
N ILE A 124 16.21 1.12 -0.21
CA ILE A 124 17.08 -0.02 -0.51
C ILE A 124 18.45 0.30 0.08
N LEU A 125 18.97 -0.59 0.92
CA LEU A 125 20.34 -0.52 1.45
C LEU A 125 20.99 -1.90 1.38
N ASP A 126 22.06 -1.99 0.59
CA ASP A 126 22.79 -3.23 0.33
C ASP A 126 21.85 -4.33 -0.18
N GLU A 127 21.57 -5.33 0.66
CA GLU A 127 20.64 -6.42 0.37
C GLU A 127 19.27 -6.25 1.06
N TRP A 128 19.02 -5.16 1.76
CA TRP A 128 17.78 -4.92 2.48
C TRP A 128 16.88 -3.95 1.72
N VAL A 129 15.61 -4.31 1.63
CA VAL A 129 14.55 -3.41 1.17
C VAL A 129 13.63 -3.13 2.34
N TYR A 130 13.55 -1.86 2.72
CA TYR A 130 12.70 -1.37 3.80
C TYR A 130 11.44 -0.78 3.20
N VAL A 131 10.27 -1.22 3.67
CA VAL A 131 9.00 -0.53 3.45
C VAL A 131 8.68 0.24 4.73
N LEU A 132 8.44 1.53 4.58
CA LEU A 132 8.30 2.49 5.66
C LEU A 132 6.89 3.07 5.65
N GLU A 133 6.26 3.08 6.81
CA GLU A 133 5.21 4.05 7.12
C GLU A 133 5.90 5.37 7.46
N TRP A 134 5.61 6.40 6.68
CA TRP A 134 6.41 7.61 6.63
C TRP A 134 5.65 8.83 7.16
N ASN A 135 6.26 9.50 8.13
CA ASN A 135 5.89 10.87 8.51
C ASN A 135 7.04 11.84 8.17
N SER A 136 8.27 11.52 8.57
CA SER A 136 9.47 12.28 8.21
C SER A 136 10.75 11.42 8.30
N LYS A 137 11.90 11.98 7.91
CA LYS A 137 13.20 11.30 8.10
C LYS A 137 13.57 11.07 9.57
N ASP A 138 12.92 11.79 10.48
CA ASP A 138 13.14 11.75 11.92
C ASP A 138 12.03 10.97 12.65
N ASP A 139 10.95 10.62 11.94
CA ASP A 139 9.78 9.96 12.48
C ASP A 139 9.18 9.04 11.40
N PHE A 140 9.55 7.76 11.47
CA PHE A 140 9.08 6.74 10.54
C PHE A 140 9.00 5.39 11.26
N VAL A 141 8.14 4.51 10.77
CA VAL A 141 8.03 3.13 11.24
C VAL A 141 8.46 2.19 10.12
N ILE A 142 9.34 1.24 10.44
CA ILE A 142 9.68 0.16 9.53
C ILE A 142 8.54 -0.85 9.58
N ASP A 143 7.72 -0.87 8.53
CA ASP A 143 6.57 -1.78 8.41
C ASP A 143 7.00 -3.14 7.83
N LYS A 144 7.94 -3.15 6.86
CA LYS A 144 8.51 -4.39 6.33
C LYS A 144 10.00 -4.29 6.13
N VAL A 145 10.70 -5.40 6.41
CA VAL A 145 12.08 -5.63 5.98
C VAL A 145 12.10 -6.85 5.07
N LEU A 146 12.67 -6.67 3.89
CA LEU A 146 12.73 -7.68 2.85
C LEU A 146 14.18 -7.91 2.45
N ARG A 147 14.49 -9.12 1.99
CA ARG A 147 15.82 -9.48 1.50
C ARG A 147 15.72 -10.36 0.25
N PRO A 148 16.62 -10.20 -0.73
CA PRO A 148 16.77 -11.10 -1.86
C PRO A 148 16.76 -12.58 -1.49
N GLY A 149 15.95 -13.34 -2.21
CA GLY A 149 15.92 -14.79 -2.16
C GLY A 149 14.53 -15.34 -1.94
N GLU A 150 14.29 -16.49 -2.58
CA GLU A 150 13.13 -17.32 -2.27
C GLU A 150 13.45 -18.21 -1.06
N VAL A 151 12.65 -18.07 -0.01
CA VAL A 151 12.67 -18.99 1.13
C VAL A 151 11.43 -19.86 1.06
N SER A 152 11.65 -21.17 0.88
CA SER A 152 10.61 -22.19 0.89
C SER A 152 11.10 -23.46 1.61
N GLY A 153 10.17 -24.22 2.19
CA GLY A 153 10.44 -25.50 2.83
C GLY A 153 11.54 -25.43 3.91
N LEU A 154 12.52 -26.34 3.85
CA LEU A 154 13.60 -26.41 4.85
C LEU A 154 14.45 -25.13 4.91
N LYS A 155 14.56 -24.36 3.82
CA LYS A 155 15.27 -23.07 3.81
C LYS A 155 14.49 -22.01 4.59
N ALA A 156 13.16 -21.98 4.47
CA ALA A 156 12.31 -21.08 5.24
C ALA A 156 12.41 -21.38 6.74
N VAL A 157 12.39 -22.65 7.14
CA VAL A 157 12.58 -23.05 8.55
C VAL A 157 13.94 -22.58 9.08
N LYS A 158 15.02 -22.81 8.34
CA LYS A 158 16.37 -22.36 8.73
C LYS A 158 16.50 -20.84 8.79
N ALA A 159 15.89 -20.13 7.85
CA ALA A 159 15.86 -18.67 7.83
C ALA A 159 15.11 -18.13 9.05
N SER A 160 13.93 -18.67 9.37
CA SER A 160 13.14 -18.30 10.54
C SER A 160 13.85 -18.53 11.86
N LEU A 161 14.56 -19.66 12.03
CA LEU A 161 15.35 -19.93 13.25
C LEU A 161 16.50 -18.93 13.44
N LYS A 162 17.07 -18.41 12.35
CA LYS A 162 18.17 -17.44 12.39
C LYS A 162 17.68 -15.99 12.34
N ALA A 163 16.44 -15.75 11.94
CA ALA A 163 15.90 -14.43 11.64
C ALA A 163 16.12 -13.45 12.78
N LYS A 164 15.76 -13.82 14.02
CA LYS A 164 15.94 -12.95 15.18
C LYS A 164 17.39 -12.49 15.36
N LYS A 165 18.38 -13.37 15.14
CA LYS A 165 19.81 -13.01 15.26
C LYS A 165 20.25 -12.15 14.08
N VAL A 166 19.87 -12.51 12.86
CA VAL A 166 20.22 -11.75 11.65
C VAL A 166 19.68 -10.32 11.72
N MET A 167 18.41 -10.18 12.08
CA MET A 167 17.72 -8.88 12.16
C MET A 167 18.26 -8.00 13.28
N LYS A 168 18.55 -8.56 14.47
CA LYS A 168 19.16 -7.80 15.56
C LYS A 168 20.57 -7.32 15.23
N ASN A 169 21.36 -8.12 14.53
CA ASN A 169 22.74 -7.77 14.17
C ASN A 169 22.82 -6.68 13.09
N ALA A 170 21.77 -6.50 12.28
CA ALA A 170 21.75 -5.53 11.19
C ALA A 170 21.44 -4.10 11.64
N ASP A 171 21.04 -3.90 12.91
CA ASP A 171 20.73 -2.59 13.50
C ASP A 171 19.90 -1.69 12.56
N HIS A 172 18.77 -2.25 12.09
CA HIS A 172 18.02 -1.74 10.96
C HIS A 172 17.60 -0.28 11.13
N TYR A 173 17.07 0.09 12.30
CA TYR A 173 16.61 1.45 12.55
C TYR A 173 17.77 2.45 12.47
N ASN A 174 18.85 2.24 13.22
CA ASN A 174 19.97 3.17 13.24
C ASN A 174 20.70 3.25 11.89
N THR A 175 20.83 2.10 11.21
CA THR A 175 21.40 2.04 9.86
C THR A 175 20.58 2.86 8.87
N LEU A 176 19.26 2.68 8.88
CA LEU A 176 18.35 3.42 8.02
C LEU A 176 18.33 4.90 8.39
N LYS A 177 18.29 5.25 9.67
CA LYS A 177 18.32 6.63 10.17
C LYS A 177 19.57 7.37 9.71
N ALA A 178 20.74 6.76 9.89
CA ALA A 178 22.01 7.31 9.46
C ALA A 178 22.10 7.50 7.94
N TYR A 179 21.50 6.59 7.17
CA TYR A 179 21.37 6.76 5.72
C TYR A 179 20.46 7.94 5.37
N LEU A 180 19.25 7.98 5.92
CA LEU A 180 18.25 9.02 5.64
C LEU A 180 18.82 10.41 5.94
N ASP A 181 19.48 10.60 7.08
CA ASP A 181 20.08 11.89 7.42
C ASP A 181 21.11 12.36 6.37
N LYS A 182 21.97 11.46 5.89
CA LYS A 182 22.94 11.79 4.83
C LYS A 182 22.25 12.03 3.48
N ALA A 183 21.30 11.18 3.11
CA ALA A 183 20.60 11.24 1.83
C ALA A 183 19.77 12.53 1.72
N PHE A 184 19.02 12.89 2.75
CA PHE A 184 18.24 14.13 2.77
C PHE A 184 19.14 15.37 2.86
N ALA A 185 20.28 15.33 3.57
CA ALA A 185 21.24 16.43 3.52
C ALA A 185 21.79 16.65 2.10
N LYS A 186 22.14 15.57 1.38
CA LYS A 186 22.59 15.64 -0.01
C LYS A 186 21.48 16.15 -0.94
N GLN A 187 20.26 15.63 -0.79
CA GLN A 187 19.09 16.10 -1.55
C GLN A 187 18.86 17.59 -1.34
N ALA A 188 18.85 18.07 -0.08
CA ALA A 188 18.69 19.47 0.25
C ALA A 188 19.78 20.37 -0.37
N SER A 189 21.02 19.87 -0.48
CA SER A 189 22.13 20.62 -1.10
C SER A 189 22.02 20.73 -2.63
N LEU A 190 21.44 19.72 -3.29
CA LEU A 190 21.35 19.65 -4.75
C LEU A 190 20.05 20.25 -5.29
N LEU A 191 18.98 20.20 -4.49
CA LEU A 191 17.63 20.58 -4.91
C LEU A 191 17.50 22.01 -5.42
N PRO A 192 18.11 23.05 -4.81
CA PRO A 192 17.94 24.42 -5.30
C PRO A 192 18.47 24.60 -6.73
N LYS A 193 19.68 24.11 -7.00
CA LYS A 193 20.30 24.18 -8.33
C LYS A 193 19.51 23.38 -9.35
N TRP A 194 19.08 22.16 -9.00
CA TRP A 194 18.25 21.35 -9.88
C TRP A 194 16.94 22.04 -10.25
N LYS A 195 16.27 22.70 -9.28
CA LYS A 195 15.03 23.45 -9.54
C LYS A 195 15.24 24.64 -10.46
N GLU A 196 16.36 25.35 -10.32
CA GLU A 196 16.73 26.45 -11.20
C GLU A 196 16.97 25.96 -12.63
N GLU A 197 17.75 24.89 -12.79
CA GLU A 197 18.09 24.31 -14.11
C GLU A 197 16.90 23.62 -14.79
N ASN A 198 15.86 23.24 -14.03
CA ASN A 198 14.68 22.52 -14.52
C ASN A 198 13.36 23.31 -14.32
N ALA A 199 13.43 24.64 -14.22
CA ALA A 199 12.26 25.47 -13.96
C ALA A 199 11.13 25.28 -14.99
N ASP A 200 11.48 25.21 -16.28
CA ASP A 200 10.51 25.00 -17.38
C ASP A 200 9.83 23.64 -17.28
N LEU A 201 10.58 22.59 -16.94
CA LEU A 201 10.05 21.23 -16.73
C LEU A 201 9.09 21.19 -15.55
N ILE A 202 9.44 21.84 -14.44
CA ILE A 202 8.58 21.94 -13.25
C ILE A 202 7.27 22.67 -13.62
N GLN A 203 7.37 23.79 -14.33
CA GLN A 203 6.20 24.56 -14.76
C GLN A 203 5.31 23.75 -15.71
N GLN A 204 5.90 23.05 -16.69
CA GLN A 204 5.18 22.17 -17.60
C GLN A 204 4.42 21.07 -16.85
N ARG A 205 5.03 20.46 -15.83
CA ARG A 205 4.37 19.42 -15.01
C ARG A 205 3.20 19.97 -14.20
N LEU A 206 3.34 21.18 -13.64
CA LEU A 206 2.24 21.87 -12.95
C LEU A 206 1.08 22.15 -13.91
N GLU A 207 1.36 22.57 -15.14
CA GLU A 207 0.35 22.78 -16.17
C GLU A 207 -0.31 21.48 -16.63
N ASN A 208 0.47 20.42 -16.84
CA ASN A 208 -0.05 19.11 -17.18
C ASN A 208 -0.98 18.59 -16.08
N LYS A 209 -0.63 18.76 -14.80
CA LYS A 209 -1.53 18.40 -13.69
C LYS A 209 -2.84 19.17 -13.75
N LYS A 210 -2.79 20.48 -14.01
CA LYS A 210 -4.03 21.29 -14.20
C LYS A 210 -4.87 20.78 -15.37
N LYS A 211 -4.25 20.45 -16.51
CA LYS A 211 -4.94 19.93 -17.70
C LYS A 211 -5.58 18.57 -17.43
N VAL A 212 -4.88 17.64 -16.79
CA VAL A 212 -5.44 16.34 -16.39
C VAL A 212 -6.64 16.52 -15.47
N MET A 213 -6.55 17.37 -14.44
CA MET A 213 -7.66 17.62 -13.54
C MET A 213 -8.87 18.26 -14.26
N GLN A 214 -8.63 19.15 -15.22
CA GLN A 214 -9.69 19.73 -16.05
C GLN A 214 -10.35 18.69 -16.97
N GLU A 215 -9.57 17.82 -17.62
CA GLU A 215 -10.11 16.77 -18.50
C GLU A 215 -10.88 15.72 -17.69
N ILE A 216 -10.35 15.27 -16.53
CA ILE A 216 -11.06 14.36 -15.61
C ILE A 216 -12.39 14.97 -15.18
N LYS A 217 -12.37 16.24 -14.77
CA LYS A 217 -13.60 16.96 -14.41
C LYS A 217 -14.59 16.99 -15.58
N GLY A 218 -14.12 17.31 -16.78
CA GLY A 218 -14.97 17.34 -17.97
C GLY A 218 -15.61 15.98 -18.29
N VAL A 219 -14.85 14.89 -18.20
CA VAL A 219 -15.35 13.52 -18.39
C VAL A 219 -16.38 13.16 -17.32
N ASN A 220 -16.10 13.48 -16.05
CA ASN A 220 -17.02 13.22 -14.94
C ASN A 220 -18.31 14.03 -15.06
N ASP A 221 -18.21 15.33 -15.37
CA ASP A 221 -19.36 16.20 -15.56
C ASP A 221 -20.25 15.70 -16.70
N ALA A 222 -19.64 15.31 -17.84
CA ALA A 222 -20.36 14.74 -18.97
C ALA A 222 -21.06 13.42 -18.60
N TYR A 223 -20.38 12.52 -17.85
CA TYR A 223 -21.00 11.30 -17.36
C TYR A 223 -22.20 11.60 -16.47
N TRP A 224 -22.06 12.48 -15.48
CA TRP A 224 -23.16 12.81 -14.57
C TRP A 224 -24.31 13.56 -15.24
N GLN A 225 -24.06 14.25 -16.36
CA GLN A 225 -25.10 14.85 -17.20
C GLN A 225 -25.77 13.86 -18.17
N SER A 226 -25.16 12.69 -18.41
CA SER A 226 -25.70 11.66 -19.29
C SER A 226 -26.93 10.95 -18.69
N GLU A 227 -27.70 10.26 -19.54
CA GLU A 227 -28.85 9.46 -19.10
C GLU A 227 -28.43 8.39 -18.09
N GLU A 228 -27.30 7.72 -18.33
CA GLU A 228 -26.74 6.70 -17.43
C GLU A 228 -26.36 7.30 -16.08
N GLY A 229 -25.62 8.42 -16.06
CA GLY A 229 -25.22 9.09 -14.82
C GLY A 229 -26.44 9.59 -14.03
N GLN A 230 -27.45 10.13 -14.72
CA GLN A 230 -28.71 10.55 -14.07
C GLN A 230 -29.50 9.35 -13.54
N ALA A 231 -29.49 8.19 -14.22
CA ALA A 231 -30.07 6.96 -13.71
C ALA A 231 -29.36 6.50 -12.43
N LYS A 232 -28.03 6.55 -12.42
CA LYS A 232 -27.25 6.21 -11.23
C LYS A 232 -27.51 7.17 -10.06
N LEU A 233 -27.62 8.47 -10.33
CA LEU A 233 -28.00 9.46 -9.31
C LEU A 233 -29.40 9.20 -8.74
N ARG A 234 -30.37 8.78 -9.58
CA ARG A 234 -31.69 8.38 -9.10
C ARG A 234 -31.60 7.15 -8.19
N GLU A 235 -30.86 6.12 -8.59
CA GLU A 235 -30.62 4.93 -7.76
C GLU A 235 -29.96 5.28 -6.41
N MET A 236 -28.96 6.16 -6.42
CA MET A 236 -28.31 6.65 -5.20
C MET A 236 -29.26 7.42 -4.30
N LYS A 237 -30.05 8.36 -4.84
CA LYS A 237 -31.07 9.10 -4.08
C LYS A 237 -32.17 8.20 -3.55
N GLU A 238 -32.57 7.19 -4.33
CA GLU A 238 -33.55 6.20 -3.89
C GLU A 238 -33.02 5.31 -2.77
N SER A 239 -31.70 5.13 -2.65
CA SER A 239 -31.08 4.37 -1.56
C SER A 239 -30.70 5.25 -0.36
N GLU A 240 -30.60 6.55 -0.55
CA GLU A 240 -30.34 7.54 0.50
C GLU A 240 -31.52 7.59 1.50
N GLY A 241 -31.23 7.37 2.78
CA GLY A 241 -32.25 7.32 3.84
C GLY A 241 -33.03 6.01 3.95
N LYS A 242 -32.79 5.01 3.06
CA LYS A 242 -33.33 3.66 3.27
C LYS A 242 -32.53 2.97 4.39
N PRO A 243 -33.20 2.45 5.44
CA PRO A 243 -32.51 1.73 6.50
C PRO A 243 -31.74 0.54 5.91
N THR A 244 -30.47 0.35 6.29
CA THR A 244 -29.63 -0.75 5.76
C THR A 244 -29.56 -1.95 6.68
N SER A 245 -30.27 -1.91 7.81
CA SER A 245 -30.33 -3.00 8.78
C SER A 245 -31.72 -3.22 9.36
N TRP A 246 -31.95 -4.41 9.92
CA TRP A 246 -33.09 -4.72 10.79
C TRP A 246 -32.58 -4.94 12.20
N THR A 247 -33.44 -4.69 13.18
CA THR A 247 -33.17 -5.08 14.58
C THR A 247 -34.03 -6.29 14.94
N ILE A 248 -33.43 -7.33 15.51
CA ILE A 248 -34.16 -8.47 16.06
C ILE A 248 -33.99 -8.46 17.57
N LYS A 249 -35.11 -8.44 18.29
CA LYS A 249 -35.17 -8.50 19.75
C LYS A 249 -35.80 -9.82 20.19
N ASN A 250 -35.18 -10.48 21.15
CA ASN A 250 -35.76 -11.61 21.83
C ASN A 250 -36.68 -11.11 22.96
N GLY A 251 -37.98 -11.12 22.73
CA GLY A 251 -39.01 -10.83 23.74
C GLY A 251 -39.51 -12.07 24.48
N SER A 252 -39.00 -13.27 24.15
CA SER A 252 -39.38 -14.52 24.81
C SER A 252 -38.62 -14.69 26.13
N SER A 253 -39.08 -15.63 26.96
CA SER A 253 -38.41 -16.03 28.21
C SER A 253 -37.25 -17.02 28.02
N LYS A 254 -36.95 -17.42 26.77
CA LYS A 254 -35.92 -18.41 26.44
C LYS A 254 -34.88 -17.83 25.50
N GLU A 255 -33.71 -18.44 25.46
CA GLU A 255 -32.69 -18.11 24.47
C GLU A 255 -33.17 -18.48 23.06
N VAL A 256 -32.89 -17.62 22.07
CA VAL A 256 -33.25 -17.85 20.67
C VAL A 256 -32.04 -17.69 19.76
N PHE A 257 -31.99 -18.47 18.67
CA PHE A 257 -30.95 -18.36 17.66
C PHE A 257 -31.50 -17.72 16.40
N VAL A 258 -30.76 -16.76 15.88
CA VAL A 258 -31.12 -16.01 14.65
C VAL A 258 -29.91 -15.90 13.75
N GLY A 259 -30.11 -15.89 12.45
CA GLY A 259 -28.97 -15.83 11.54
C GLY A 259 -29.27 -15.85 10.06
N THR A 260 -28.22 -15.66 9.29
CA THR A 260 -28.18 -15.76 7.84
C THR A 260 -27.70 -17.15 7.43
N GLY A 261 -27.78 -17.51 6.15
CA GLY A 261 -27.35 -18.82 5.60
C GLY A 261 -25.88 -19.23 5.82
N GLY A 262 -25.09 -18.47 6.60
CA GLY A 262 -23.72 -18.82 7.00
C GLY A 262 -23.28 -18.25 8.36
N SER A 263 -24.14 -17.58 9.12
CA SER A 263 -23.79 -17.02 10.43
C SER A 263 -24.99 -17.08 11.38
N SER A 264 -24.76 -17.38 12.65
CA SER A 264 -25.80 -17.43 13.69
C SER A 264 -25.38 -16.63 14.91
N LYS A 265 -26.37 -16.06 15.60
CA LYS A 265 -26.22 -15.41 16.89
C LYS A 265 -27.24 -15.97 17.85
N SER A 266 -26.80 -16.16 19.09
CA SER A 266 -27.69 -16.42 20.20
C SER A 266 -28.15 -15.10 20.83
N LEU A 267 -29.41 -15.01 21.20
CA LEU A 267 -30.00 -13.88 21.91
C LEU A 267 -30.64 -14.38 23.20
N ALA A 268 -30.12 -13.94 24.34
CA ALA A 268 -30.76 -14.15 25.63
C ALA A 268 -32.08 -13.35 25.73
N PRO A 269 -32.98 -13.70 26.67
CA PRO A 269 -34.20 -12.93 26.91
C PRO A 269 -33.93 -11.42 27.07
N GLY A 270 -34.68 -10.60 26.34
CA GLY A 270 -34.54 -9.15 26.33
C GLY A 270 -33.45 -8.57 25.41
N GLN A 271 -32.52 -9.40 24.91
CA GLN A 271 -31.43 -8.93 24.05
C GLN A 271 -31.89 -8.62 22.62
N SER A 272 -31.12 -7.77 21.94
CA SER A 272 -31.30 -7.47 20.53
C SER A 272 -29.99 -7.51 19.75
N THR A 273 -30.07 -7.82 18.46
CA THR A 273 -28.96 -7.71 17.50
C THR A 273 -29.45 -7.06 16.22
N THR A 274 -28.53 -6.49 15.46
CA THR A 274 -28.78 -5.99 14.11
C THR A 274 -28.20 -6.93 13.05
N PHE A 275 -28.84 -6.93 11.88
CA PHE A 275 -28.37 -7.59 10.67
C PHE A 275 -28.54 -6.66 9.47
N LEU A 276 -27.62 -6.74 8.51
CA LEU A 276 -27.70 -5.98 7.26
C LEU A 276 -28.84 -6.51 6.38
N CYS A 277 -29.51 -5.62 5.66
CA CYS A 277 -30.66 -5.94 4.82
C CYS A 277 -30.35 -6.72 3.53
N ASN A 278 -29.11 -7.18 3.34
CA ASN A 278 -28.67 -7.77 2.08
C ASN A 278 -28.93 -9.29 1.99
N THR A 279 -29.42 -9.91 3.07
CA THR A 279 -29.70 -11.35 3.12
C THR A 279 -30.89 -11.64 4.02
N ASP A 280 -31.68 -12.65 3.70
CA ASP A 280 -32.75 -13.14 4.56
C ASP A 280 -32.24 -13.57 5.95
N ILE A 281 -33.03 -13.27 6.98
CA ILE A 281 -32.77 -13.71 8.36
C ILE A 281 -33.81 -14.73 8.76
N TYR A 282 -33.32 -15.79 9.40
CA TYR A 282 -34.12 -16.90 9.84
C TYR A 282 -34.05 -17.04 11.36
N TYR A 283 -35.16 -17.51 11.92
CA TYR A 283 -35.18 -18.16 13.22
C TYR A 283 -34.53 -19.54 13.05
N LEU A 284 -33.55 -19.82 13.89
CA LEU A 284 -32.75 -21.03 13.83
C LEU A 284 -33.04 -21.91 15.05
N SER A 285 -33.07 -23.22 14.85
CA SER A 285 -32.96 -24.17 15.96
C SER A 285 -31.64 -24.91 15.86
N LYS A 286 -31.03 -25.17 17.01
CA LYS A 286 -29.84 -25.99 17.09
C LYS A 286 -30.21 -27.47 17.08
N ASN A 287 -29.65 -28.24 16.15
CA ASN A 287 -29.73 -29.70 16.09
C ASN A 287 -28.31 -30.27 16.10
N GLY A 288 -27.82 -30.65 17.29
CA GLY A 288 -26.43 -31.03 17.49
C GLY A 288 -25.45 -29.89 17.20
N ALA A 289 -24.53 -30.09 16.26
CA ALA A 289 -23.57 -29.08 15.80
C ALA A 289 -24.12 -28.15 14.70
N ASN A 290 -25.31 -28.44 14.17
CA ASN A 290 -25.87 -27.72 13.02
C ASN A 290 -27.02 -26.79 13.43
N TYR A 291 -27.22 -25.73 12.64
CA TYR A 291 -28.37 -24.83 12.76
C TYR A 291 -29.33 -25.07 11.61
N GLU A 292 -30.60 -25.34 11.94
CA GLU A 292 -31.67 -25.51 10.97
C GLU A 292 -32.54 -24.27 10.92
N LYS A 293 -32.91 -23.82 9.71
CA LYS A 293 -33.86 -22.74 9.49
C LYS A 293 -35.27 -23.23 9.85
N LYS A 294 -35.91 -22.58 10.82
CA LYS A 294 -37.27 -22.92 11.27
C LYS A 294 -38.34 -21.92 10.82
N GLY A 295 -37.94 -20.68 10.52
CA GLY A 295 -38.86 -19.69 10.00
C GLY A 295 -38.13 -18.46 9.47
N LEU A 296 -38.73 -17.79 8.48
CA LEU A 296 -38.22 -16.52 7.96
C LEU A 296 -38.64 -15.39 8.91
N LEU A 297 -37.67 -14.65 9.44
CA LEU A 297 -37.90 -13.49 10.30
C LEU A 297 -37.84 -12.18 9.50
N GLY A 298 -37.00 -12.12 8.47
CA GLY A 298 -36.87 -10.95 7.61
C GLY A 298 -36.44 -11.35 6.20
N LYS A 299 -37.04 -10.73 5.19
CA LYS A 299 -36.80 -11.01 3.78
C LYS A 299 -36.08 -9.83 3.12
N GLY A 300 -34.77 -9.99 2.89
CA GLY A 300 -33.88 -9.01 2.25
C GLY A 300 -34.25 -7.53 2.41
N SER A 301 -34.07 -6.76 1.34
CA SER A 301 -34.34 -5.31 1.37
C SER A 301 -35.81 -4.94 1.60
N GLU A 302 -36.75 -5.89 1.52
CA GLU A 302 -38.19 -5.63 1.60
C GLU A 302 -38.60 -5.09 2.98
N TRP A 303 -37.97 -5.56 4.06
CA TRP A 303 -38.38 -5.22 5.44
C TRP A 303 -37.33 -4.41 6.23
N CYS A 304 -36.46 -3.69 5.51
CA CYS A 304 -35.47 -2.80 6.07
C CYS A 304 -35.97 -1.82 7.13
N GLY A 305 -35.19 -1.64 8.21
CA GLY A 305 -35.45 -0.65 9.27
C GLY A 305 -36.49 -1.08 10.31
N LYS A 306 -37.12 -2.24 10.13
CA LYS A 306 -38.07 -2.77 11.10
C LYS A 306 -37.35 -3.39 12.30
N THR A 307 -38.03 -3.33 13.45
CA THR A 307 -37.67 -4.11 14.64
C THR A 307 -38.61 -5.30 14.74
N PHE A 308 -38.06 -6.51 14.74
CA PHE A 308 -38.80 -7.75 14.92
C PHE A 308 -38.62 -8.25 16.34
N ILE A 309 -39.74 -8.50 17.04
CA ILE A 309 -39.74 -9.04 18.39
C ILE A 309 -40.19 -10.49 18.33
N ILE A 310 -39.29 -11.41 18.66
CA ILE A 310 -39.60 -12.84 18.82
C ILE A 310 -40.29 -13.00 20.18
N LYS A 311 -41.48 -13.60 20.21
CA LYS A 311 -42.27 -13.82 21.43
C LYS A 311 -42.08 -15.22 21.98
#